data_AF-J1JWZ4-F1
#
_entry.id   AF-J1JWZ4-F1
#
_cell.length_a   1.000
_cell.length_b   1.000
_cell.length_c   1.000
_cell.angle_alpha   90.00
_cell.angle_beta   90.00
_cell.angle_gamma   90.00
#
_symmetry.space_group_name_H-M   'P 1'
#
loop_
_entity.id
_entity.type
_entity.pdbx_description
1 polymer ?
#
loop_
_entity_poly.entity_id
_entity_poly.type
_entity_poly.pdbx_seq_one_letter_code
_entity_poly.pdbx_strand_id
1 'polypeptide(L)' 'MIGIPEITEQGINVQMLFDNQTAIGGAIDVQSTLNPALNGAYEIYKLAYELSSHETQWYYRAEAKRLS' A
#
# COMPACT_ATOMS: atom_id res chain seq x y z
N MET A 1 3.97 -1.82 -5.86
CA MET A 1 4.43 -1.19 -4.60
C MET A 1 5.81 -0.61 -4.82
N ILE A 2 6.09 0.55 -4.22
CA ILE A 2 7.40 1.18 -4.22
C ILE A 2 7.87 1.28 -2.77
N GLY A 3 9.14 0.92 -2.53
CA GLY A 3 9.73 0.96 -1.19
C GLY A 3 9.42 -0.26 -0.32
N ILE A 4 9.70 -0.12 0.98
CA ILE A 4 9.45 -1.14 2.01
C ILE A 4 8.12 -0.79 2.71
N PRO A 5 7.20 -1.74 2.90
CA PRO A 5 5.97 -1.48 3.66
C PRO A 5 6.28 -0.99 5.07
N GLU A 6 5.59 0.06 5.50
CA GLU A 6 5.63 0.50 6.89
C GLU A 6 4.64 -0.33 7.70
N ILE A 7 5.07 -0.87 8.84
CA ILE A 7 4.22 -1.65 9.73
C ILE A 7 3.37 -0.67 10.55
N THR A 8 2.06 -0.90 10.60
CA THR A 8 1.12 -0.14 11.43
C THR A 8 0.46 -1.07 12.46
N GLU A 9 -0.25 -0.50 13.43
CA GLU A 9 -0.99 -1.30 14.43
C GLU A 9 -2.02 -2.25 13.80
N GLN A 10 -2.59 -1.89 12.65
CA GLN A 10 -3.66 -2.63 11.99
C GLN A 10 -3.16 -3.51 10.82
N GLY A 11 -1.89 -3.37 10.42
CA GLY A 11 -1.31 -4.09 9.29
C GLY A 11 -0.15 -3.33 8.68
N ILE A 12 -0.35 -2.79 7.48
CA ILE A 12 0.70 -2.13 6.69
C ILE A 12 0.23 -0.81 6.08
N ASN A 13 1.19 0.07 5.82
CA ASN A 13 1.04 1.25 4.97
C ASN A 13 2.02 1.13 3.81
N VAL A 14 1.51 1.17 2.58
CA VAL A 14 2.31 0.97 1.36
C VAL A 14 2.16 2.15 0.41
N GLN A 15 3.29 2.52 -0.21
CA GLN A 15 3.30 3.48 -1.30
C GLN A 15 3.20 2.74 -2.64
N MET A 16 2.33 3.24 -3.52
CA MET A 16 2.06 2.62 -4.81
C MET A 16 1.99 3.69 -5.90
N LEU A 17 2.26 3.30 -7.14
CA LEU A 17 1.96 4.16 -8.27
C LEU A 17 0.45 4.36 -8.36
N PHE A 18 0.05 5.56 -8.81
CA PHE A 18 -1.33 5.81 -9.13
C PHE A 18 -1.80 4.88 -10.27
N ASP A 19 -2.92 4.21 -10.06
CA ASP A 19 -3.61 3.37 -11.04
C ASP A 19 -5.14 3.55 -10.92
N ASN A 20 -5.89 2.93 -11.84
CA ASN A 20 -7.36 3.00 -11.88
C ASN A 20 -8.08 1.74 -11.36
N GLN A 21 -7.35 0.80 -10.75
CA GLN A 21 -7.88 -0.48 -10.27
C GLN A 21 -7.90 -0.56 -8.74
N THR A 22 -7.00 0.18 -8.08
CA THR A 22 -6.88 0.24 -6.64
C THR A 22 -8.07 0.98 -6.03
N ALA A 23 -8.78 0.30 -5.14
CA ALA A 23 -9.94 0.84 -4.43
C ALA A 23 -9.95 0.37 -2.96
N ILE A 24 -10.65 1.12 -2.10
CA ILE A 24 -10.95 0.69 -0.73
C ILE A 24 -11.80 -0.59 -0.79
N GLY A 25 -11.48 -1.58 0.03
CA GLY A 25 -12.02 -2.94 -0.04
C GLY A 25 -11.32 -3.85 -1.04
N GLY A 26 -10.38 -3.31 -1.83
CA GLY A 26 -9.51 -4.11 -2.70
C GLY A 26 -8.45 -4.87 -1.90
N ALA A 27 -7.93 -5.95 -2.49
CA ALA A 27 -6.85 -6.73 -1.90
C ALA A 27 -5.49 -6.37 -2.52
N ILE A 28 -4.45 -6.31 -1.69
CA ILE A 28 -3.05 -6.19 -2.08
C ILE A 28 -2.33 -7.45 -1.62
N ASP A 29 -1.62 -8.13 -2.53
CA ASP A 29 -0.66 -9.17 -2.17
C ASP A 29 0.73 -8.55 -2.01
N VAL A 30 1.31 -8.67 -0.81
CA VAL A 30 2.64 -8.16 -0.51
C VAL A 30 3.63 -9.31 -0.54
N GLN A 31 4.67 -9.11 -1.36
CA GLN A 31 5.81 -10.01 -1.46
C GLN A 31 7.08 -9.19 -1.26
N SER A 32 7.71 -9.36 -0.10
CA SER A 32 8.95 -8.69 0.29
C SER A 32 10.05 -9.73 0.50
N THR A 33 11.15 -9.55 -0.21
CA THR A 33 12.38 -10.33 0.00
C THR A 33 13.17 -9.85 1.21
N LEU A 34 13.04 -8.56 1.56
CA LEU A 34 13.75 -7.92 2.67
C LEU A 34 13.08 -8.18 4.02
N ASN A 35 11.75 -8.27 4.05
CA ASN A 35 11.00 -8.62 5.25
C ASN A 35 9.91 -9.65 4.93
N PRO A 36 10.27 -10.95 4.83
CA PRO A 36 9.32 -12.00 4.50
C PRO A 36 8.15 -12.15 5.47
N ALA A 37 8.28 -11.65 6.71
CA ALA A 37 7.21 -11.71 7.71
C ALA A 37 5.99 -10.87 7.32
N LEU A 38 6.18 -9.87 6.43
CA LEU A 38 5.11 -9.03 5.91
C LEU A 38 4.40 -9.66 4.70
N ASN A 39 4.84 -10.83 4.24
CA ASN A 39 4.24 -11.44 3.06
C ASN A 39 2.80 -11.90 3.33
N GLY A 40 1.93 -11.69 2.36
CA GLY A 40 0.54 -12.12 2.41
C GLY A 40 -0.44 -11.12 1.80
N ALA A 41 -1.72 -11.49 1.88
CA ALA A 41 -2.81 -10.67 1.39
C ALA A 41 -3.29 -9.68 2.45
N TYR A 42 -3.56 -8.46 2.01
CA TYR A 42 -4.07 -7.36 2.84
C TYR A 42 -5.28 -6.72 2.17
N GLU A 43 -6.27 -6.32 2.96
CA GLU A 43 -7.43 -5.55 2.49
C GLU A 43 -7.19 -4.06 2.76
N ILE A 44 -7.30 -3.25 1.70
CA ILE A 44 -7.17 -1.80 1.78
C ILE A 44 -8.38 -1.22 2.49
N TYR A 45 -8.18 -0.54 3.62
CA TYR A 45 -9.26 0.13 4.35
C TYR A 45 -9.22 1.65 4.20
N LYS A 46 -8.08 2.21 3.77
CA LYS A 46 -7.93 3.65 3.55
C LYS A 46 -6.95 3.93 2.41
N LEU A 47 -7.35 4.84 1.53
CA LEU A 47 -6.53 5.37 0.45
C LEU A 47 -6.34 6.87 0.62
N ALA A 48 -5.09 7.31 0.63
CA ALA A 48 -4.72 8.72 0.60
C ALA A 48 -3.97 9.03 -0.70
N TYR A 49 -4.21 10.23 -1.21
CA TYR A 49 -3.59 10.75 -2.43
C TYR A 49 -2.58 11.81 -2.04
N GLU A 50 -1.32 11.65 -2.45
CA GLU A 50 -0.34 12.73 -2.35
C GLU A 50 -0.31 13.46 -3.70
N LEU A 51 -1.16 14.49 -3.83
CA LEU A 51 -1.15 15.38 -4.99
C LEU A 51 0.05 16.33 -4.86
N SER A 52 1.08 16.11 -5.67
CA SER A 52 2.25 16.97 -5.72
C SER A 52 2.42 17.53 -7.15
N SER A 53 2.92 18.77 -7.25
CA SER A 53 2.97 19.53 -8.50
C SER A 53 4.00 18.94 -9.48
N HIS A 54 4.11 19.56 -10.66
CA HIS A 54 4.78 19.10 -11.91
C HIS A 54 6.18 18.47 -11.78
N GLU A 55 6.85 18.57 -10.62
CA GLU A 55 8.18 18.02 -10.34
C GLU A 55 8.17 16.75 -9.47
N THR A 56 7.01 16.26 -9.02
CA THR A 56 6.92 15.11 -8.09
C THR A 56 5.94 14.06 -8.60
N GLN A 57 6.35 12.79 -8.50
CA GLN A 57 5.59 11.64 -8.99
C GLN A 57 4.32 11.40 -8.16
N TRP A 58 3.25 10.97 -8.82
CA TRP A 58 1.94 10.76 -8.21
C TRP A 58 1.85 9.37 -7.59
N TYR A 59 1.71 9.32 -6.27
CA TYR A 59 1.63 8.06 -5.51
C TYR A 59 0.34 7.96 -4.70
N TYR A 60 -0.14 6.73 -4.57
CA TYR A 60 -1.09 6.35 -3.53
C TYR A 60 -0.35 5.97 -2.26
N ARG A 61 -0.92 6.36 -1.11
CA ARG A 61 -0.69 5.66 0.15
C ARG A 61 -1.91 4.81 0.48
N ALA A 62 -1.70 3.50 0.56
CA ALA A 62 -2.74 2.54 0.93
C ALA A 62 -2.44 1.99 2.33
N GLU A 63 -3.36 2.22 3.27
CA GLU A 63 -3.34 1.54 4.56
C GLU A 63 -4.21 0.29 4.43
N ALA A 64 -3.61 -0.86 4.77
CA ALA A 64 -4.23 -2.16 4.57
C ALA A 64 -4.05 -3.05 5.81
N LYS A 65 -5.08 -3.85 6.11
CA LYS A 65 -5.08 -4.80 7.23
C LYS A 65 -4.86 -6.21 6.69
N ARG A 66 -4.17 -7.07 7.45
CA ARG A 66 -3.88 -8.43 7.00
C ARG A 66 -5.16 -9.24 6.91
N LEU A 67 -5.35 -9.95 5.80
CA LEU A 67 -6.37 -10.98 5.68
C LEU A 67 -5.79 -12.26 6.31
N SER A 68 -6.51 -12.79 7.30
CA SER A 68 -6.12 -13.94 8.14
C SER A 68 -5.84 -15.19 7.35
#